data_AF-X1GFF8-F1
#
_entry.id   AF-X1GFF8-F1
#
_cell.length_a   1.000
_cell.length_b   1.000
_cell.length_c   1.000
_cell.angle_alpha   90.00
_cell.angle_beta   90.00
_cell.angle_gamma   90.00
#
_symmetry.space_group_name_H-M   'P 1'
#
loop_
_entity.id
_entity.type
_entity.pdbx_description
1 polymer ?
#
loop_
_entity_poly.entity_id
_entity_poly.type
_entity_poly.pdbx_seq_one_letter_code
_entity_poly.pdbx_strand_id
1 'polypeptide(L)' 'ALLLNTFAPHIKIKLHADKNQLREMIKILEPKEVCFFHQSARKLVEVVEYVKELGVDKVSLPVKRKLKILN' A
#
# COMPACT_ATOMS: atom_id res chain seq x y z
N ALA A 1 5.44 -10.71 -1.36
CA ALA A 1 5.66 -12.15 -1.18
C ALA A 1 6.41 -12.40 0.13
N LEU A 2 6.31 -13.61 0.69
CA LEU A 2 7.16 -14.04 1.81
C LEU A 2 8.22 -14.98 1.25
N LEU A 3 9.50 -14.66 1.46
CA LEU A 3 10.59 -15.59 1.14
C LEU A 3 10.79 -16.52 2.32
N LEU A 4 10.81 -17.83 2.06
CA LEU A 4 11.16 -18.83 3.06
C LEU A 4 12.68 -18.84 3.22
N ASN A 5 13.16 -18.38 4.36
CA ASN A 5 14.57 -18.46 4.73
C ASN A 5 14.84 -19.79 5.45
N THR A 6 15.47 -20.73 4.77
CA THR A 6 15.84 -22.04 5.34
C THR A 6 17.12 -22.00 6.17
N PHE A 7 17.97 -20.99 5.97
CA PHE A 7 19.23 -20.80 6.69
C PHE A 7 19.02 -20.19 8.08
N ALA A 8 18.13 -19.20 8.19
CA ALA A 8 17.75 -18.58 9.46
C ALA A 8 16.21 -18.44 9.56
N PRO A 9 15.50 -19.51 9.97
CA PRO A 9 14.03 -19.57 9.91
C PRO A 9 13.30 -18.56 10.81
N HIS A 10 13.98 -18.04 11.83
CA HIS A 10 13.46 -16.99 12.71
C HIS A 10 13.41 -15.62 12.01
N ILE A 11 14.20 -15.42 10.94
CA ILE A 11 14.24 -14.18 10.17
C ILE A 11 13.16 -14.24 9.08
N LYS A 12 12.12 -13.42 9.25
CA LYS A 12 11.05 -13.28 8.26
C LYS A 12 11.44 -12.25 7.21
N ILE A 13 11.67 -12.70 5.97
CA ILE A 13 11.96 -11.82 4.84
C ILE A 13 10.64 -11.45 4.15
N LYS A 14 10.22 -10.19 4.30
CA LYS A 14 9.04 -9.65 3.62
C LYS A 14 9.47 -8.88 2.38
N LEU A 15 9.03 -9.34 1.22
CA LEU A 15 9.21 -8.62 -0.06
C LEU A 15 7.98 -7.76 -0.33
N HIS A 16 7.77 -6.74 0.51
CA HIS A 16 6.73 -5.73 0.36
C HIS A 16 7.25 -4.40 0.89
N ALA A 17 6.81 -3.31 0.27
CA ALA A 17 7.18 -1.97 0.72
C ALA A 17 6.70 -1.69 2.15
N ASP A 18 7.52 -1.00 2.93
CA ASP A 18 7.14 -0.45 4.23
C ASP A 18 6.58 0.99 4.12
N LYS A 19 6.24 1.60 5.27
CA LYS A 19 5.70 2.97 5.33
C LYS A 19 6.68 4.04 4.85
N ASN A 20 7.99 3.83 5.06
CA ASN A 20 9.01 4.78 4.63
C ASN A 20 9.17 4.72 3.11
N GLN A 21 9.23 3.52 2.55
CA GLN A 21 9.28 3.32 1.10
C GLN A 21 8.02 3.87 0.41
N LEU A 22 6.84 3.69 1.00
CA LEU A 22 5.60 4.30 0.51
C LEU A 22 5.66 5.84 0.54
N ARG A 23 6.17 6.43 1.62
CA ARG A 23 6.32 7.88 1.76
C ARG A 23 7.24 8.45 0.69
N GLU A 24 8.42 7.87 0.52
CA GLU A 24 9.36 8.32 -0.50
C GLU A 24 8.76 8.16 -1.91
N MET A 25 8.04 7.07 -2.16
CA MET A 25 7.37 6.87 -3.44
C MET A 25 6.31 7.96 -3.72
N ILE A 26 5.47 8.32 -2.74
CA ILE A 26 4.48 9.40 -2.88
C ILE A 26 5.16 10.73 -3.12
N LYS A 27 6.23 11.03 -2.36
CA LYS A 27 7.00 12.26 -2.52
C LYS A 27 7.63 12.38 -3.91
N ILE A 28 8.13 11.28 -4.48
CA ILE A 28 8.79 11.27 -5.79
C ILE A 28 7.76 11.37 -6.92
N LEU A 29 6.64 10.66 -6.81
CA LEU A 29 5.65 10.55 -7.89
C LEU A 29 4.59 11.65 -7.86
N GLU A 30 4.42 12.33 -6.72
CA GLU A 30 3.41 13.35 -6.47
C GLU A 30 2.02 13.00 -7.02
N PRO A 31 1.47 11.80 -6.70
CA PRO A 31 0.24 11.33 -7.32
C PRO A 31 -0.99 12.07 -6.78
N LYS A 32 -1.88 12.50 -7.68
CA LYS A 32 -3.21 13.04 -7.31
C LYS A 32 -4.17 11.96 -6.81
N GLU A 33 -4.10 10.75 -7.39
CA GLU A 33 -4.91 9.61 -6.98
C GLU A 33 -4.05 8.35 -6.77
N VAL A 34 -4.34 7.61 -5.70
CA VAL A 34 -3.69 6.33 -5.38
C VAL A 34 -4.75 5.25 -5.14
N CYS A 35 -4.53 4.05 -5.67
CA CYS A 35 -5.38 2.88 -5.45
C CYS A 35 -4.59 1.72 -4.82
N PHE A 36 -5.02 1.23 -3.65
CA PHE A 36 -4.40 0.09 -2.97
C PHE A 36 -5.24 -1.17 -3.18
N PHE A 37 -4.65 -2.33 -3.53
CA PHE A 37 -5.45 -3.51 -3.88
C PHE A 37 -4.92 -4.90 -3.47
N HIS A 38 -3.94 -4.99 -2.57
CA HIS A 38 -3.30 -6.27 -2.22
C HIS A 38 -3.12 -6.46 -0.68
N GLN A 39 -4.14 -6.10 0.10
CA GLN A 39 -4.22 -6.38 1.55
C GLN A 39 -5.69 -6.48 2.02
N SER A 40 -5.90 -6.92 3.27
CA SER A 40 -7.20 -6.92 3.93
C SER A 40 -7.73 -5.50 4.11
N ALA A 41 -9.05 -5.34 4.00
CA ALA A 41 -9.71 -4.04 4.09
C ALA A 41 -9.36 -3.30 5.38
N ARG A 42 -9.28 -4.00 6.53
CA ARG A 42 -8.94 -3.39 7.81
C ARG A 42 -7.58 -2.69 7.80
N LYS A 43 -6.54 -3.32 7.23
CA LYS A 43 -5.21 -2.71 7.15
C LYS A 43 -5.15 -1.59 6.10
N LEU A 44 -5.96 -1.71 5.05
CA LEU A 44 -6.02 -0.69 4.01
C LEU A 44 -6.62 0.63 4.51
N VAL A 45 -7.60 0.58 5.43
CA VAL A 45 -8.17 1.79 6.04
C VAL A 45 -7.12 2.62 6.77
N GLU A 46 -6.21 1.98 7.51
CA GLU A 46 -5.12 2.69 8.22
C GLU A 46 -4.12 3.36 7.26
N VAL A 47 -3.94 2.80 6.06
CA VAL A 47 -3.05 3.36 5.02
C VAL A 47 -3.70 4.55 4.33
N VAL A 48 -5.03 4.55 4.18
CA VAL A 48 -5.76 5.66 3.54
C VAL A 48 -5.51 6.98 4.25
N GLU A 49 -5.68 7.00 5.57
CA GLU A 49 -5.52 8.24 6.35
C GLU A 49 -4.08 8.73 6.30
N TYR A 50 -3.11 7.83 6.46
CA TYR A 50 -1.68 8.16 6.33
C TYR A 50 -1.33 8.77 4.96
N VAL A 51 -1.89 8.24 3.87
CA VAL A 51 -1.55 8.70 2.51
C VAL A 51 -2.19 10.05 2.18
N LYS A 52 -3.36 10.34 2.74
CA LYS A 52 -3.98 11.69 2.65
C LYS A 52 -3.14 12.73 3.38
N GLU A 53 -2.59 12.41 4.55
CA GLU A 53 -1.69 13.30 5.30
C GLU A 53 -0.42 13.66 4.50
N LEU A 54 -0.02 12.78 3.56
CA LEU A 54 1.11 13.01 2.65
C LEU A 54 0.75 13.89 1.43
N GLY A 55 -0.49 14.38 1.33
CA GLY A 55 -0.92 15.31 0.28
C GLY A 55 -1.57 14.66 -0.95
N VAL A 56 -1.99 13.40 -0.87
CA VAL A 56 -2.74 12.75 -1.95
C VAL A 56 -4.22 13.08 -1.86
N ASP A 57 -4.78 13.67 -2.91
CA ASP A 57 -6.17 14.14 -2.93
C ASP A 57 -7.20 13.00 -2.83
N LYS A 58 -6.93 11.90 -3.53
CA LYS A 58 -7.88 10.78 -3.64
C LYS A 58 -7.22 9.45 -3.37
N VAL A 59 -7.71 8.75 -2.35
CA VAL A 59 -7.26 7.40 -2.04
C VAL A 59 -8.39 6.40 -2.21
N SER A 60 -8.11 5.36 -2.98
CA SER A 60 -9.05 4.41 -3.51
C SER A 60 -8.77 3.01 -2.94
N LEU A 61 -9.77 2.39 -2.32
CA LEU A 61 -9.72 0.98 -1.92
C LEU A 61 -10.65 0.13 -2.80
N PRO A 62 -10.34 -1.15 -3.04
CA PRO A 62 -11.14 -2.02 -3.86
C PRO A 62 -12.29 -2.51 -3.00
N VAL A 63 -13.51 -2.21 -3.41
CA VAL A 63 -14.71 -2.80 -2.81
C VAL A 63 -14.98 -4.10 -3.58
N LYS A 64 -15.17 -5.21 -2.86
CA LYS A 64 -15.39 -6.53 -3.45
C LYS A 64 -16.51 -6.44 -4.50
N ARG A 65 -16.21 -6.87 -5.74
CA ARG A 65 -17.12 -6.87 -6.91
C ARG A 65 -17.50 -5.50 -7.52
N LYS A 66 -16.75 -4.42 -7.26
CA LYS A 66 -16.88 -3.16 -8.01
C LYS A 66 -15.73 -2.96 -9.00
N LEU A 67 -16.08 -2.75 -10.27
CA LEU A 67 -15.17 -2.18 -11.27
C LEU A 67 -14.90 -0.71 -10.90
N LYS A 68 -13.64 -0.31 -10.91
CA LYS A 68 -13.24 1.08 -10.69
C LYS A 68 -12.62 1.62 -11.97
N ILE A 69 -13.31 2.57 -12.59
CA ILE A 69 -12.81 3.31 -13.76
C ILE A 69 -12.06 4.54 -13.22
N LEU A 70 -10.82 4.70 -13.65
CA LEU A 70 -10.01 5.89 -13.39
C LEU A 70 -10.18 6.81 -14.60
N ASN A 71 -10.72 8.01 -14.39
CA ASN A 71 -10.93 9.03 -15.43
C ASN A 71 -9.79 10.04 -15.42
#